data_AF-A0ABD7GP18-F1
#
_entry.id   AF-A0ABD7GP18-F1
#
_cell.length_a   1.000
_cell.length_b   1.000
_cell.length_c   1.000
_cell.angle_alpha   90.00
_cell.angle_beta   90.00
_cell.angle_gamma   90.00
#
_symmetry.space_group_name_H-M   'P 1'
#
loop_
_entity.id
_entity.type
_entity.pdbx_description
1 polymer ?
#
loop_
_entity_poly.entity_id
_entity_poly.type
_entity_poly.pdbx_seq_one_letter_code
_entity_poly.pdbx_strand_id
1 'polypeptide(L)' 'NSGQGTIQITLDMFLTSNLKICGEVELRVQQYLMSRSGRIEDIERIYAHPQSFMQTSAWLRANLPKAEKIPVSS' A
#
# COMPACT_ATOMS: atom_id res chain seq x y z
N ASN A 1 -7.58 0.50 2.60
CA ASN A 1 -8.45 -0.52 1.97
C ASN A 1 -7.64 -1.35 1.00
N SER A 2 -7.50 -2.64 1.27
CA SER A 2 -6.94 -3.60 0.32
C SER A 2 -7.84 -3.66 -0.93
N GLY A 3 -7.26 -3.83 -2.12
CA GLY A 3 -8.03 -3.94 -3.36
C GLY A 3 -8.98 -5.17 -3.37
N GLN A 4 -9.80 -5.26 -4.42
CA GLN A 4 -10.94 -6.19 -4.52
C GLN A 4 -10.66 -7.68 -4.22
N GLY A 5 -9.42 -8.16 -4.31
CA GLY A 5 -9.09 -9.57 -4.10
C GLY A 5 -9.20 -10.04 -2.63
N THR A 6 -8.55 -9.33 -1.70
CA THR A 6 -8.43 -9.82 -0.31
C THR A 6 -9.73 -9.66 0.49
N ILE A 7 -10.51 -8.61 0.19
CA ILE A 7 -11.78 -8.35 0.86
C ILE A 7 -12.82 -9.41 0.47
N GLN A 8 -12.95 -9.72 -0.83
CA GLN A 8 -13.92 -10.67 -1.33
C GLN A 8 -13.70 -12.08 -0.77
N ILE A 9 -12.44 -12.55 -0.77
CA ILE A 9 -12.08 -13.86 -0.23
C ILE A 9 -12.44 -13.95 1.26
N THR A 10 -12.16 -12.91 2.03
CA THR A 10 -12.50 -12.87 3.46
C THR A 10 -14.01 -12.95 3.68
N LEU A 11 -14.79 -12.22 2.88
CA LEU A 11 -16.25 -12.24 2.95
C LEU A 11 -16.82 -13.61 2.58
N ASP A 12 -16.34 -14.23 1.50
CA ASP A 12 -16.78 -15.55 1.03
C ASP A 12 -16.47 -16.64 2.07
N MET A 13 -15.28 -16.59 2.69
CA MET A 13 -14.92 -17.50 3.78
C MET A 13 -15.78 -17.28 5.01
N PHE A 14 -16.10 -16.03 5.36
CA PHE A 14 -16.94 -15.75 6.52
C PHE A 14 -18.36 -16.29 6.33
N LEU A 15 -18.95 -16.10 5.14
CA LEU A 15 -20.30 -16.57 4.78
C LEU A 15 -20.48 -18.09 4.91
N THR A 16 -19.40 -18.86 4.74
CA THR A 16 -19.43 -20.33 4.81
C THR A 16 -19.01 -20.89 6.18
N SER A 17 -18.68 -20.01 7.13
CA SER A 17 -18.22 -20.39 8.46
C SER A 17 -19.30 -20.23 9.53
N ASN A 18 -19.18 -20.98 10.64
CA ASN A 18 -20.00 -20.76 11.84
C ASN A 18 -19.45 -19.64 12.76
N LEU A 19 -18.49 -18.85 12.29
CA LEU A 19 -17.85 -17.79 13.07
C LEU A 19 -18.77 -16.57 13.19
N LYS A 20 -18.59 -15.81 14.28
CA LYS A 20 -19.28 -14.52 14.49
C LYS A 20 -18.24 -13.41 14.60
N ILE A 21 -18.52 -12.26 14.01
CA ILE A 21 -17.72 -11.05 14.22
C ILE A 21 -17.88 -10.63 15.69
N CYS A 22 -16.76 -10.50 16.40
CA CYS A 22 -16.73 -10.10 17.80
C CYS A 22 -16.29 -8.64 18.02
N GLY A 23 -15.89 -7.95 16.94
CA GLY A 23 -15.48 -6.56 16.97
C GLY A 23 -14.91 -6.11 15.62
N GLU A 24 -14.76 -4.80 15.47
CA GLU A 24 -14.14 -4.17 14.31
C GLU A 24 -13.14 -3.10 14.76
N VAL A 25 -12.12 -2.86 13.95
CA VAL A 25 -11.17 -1.77 14.13
C VAL A 25 -10.86 -1.14 12.78
N GLU A 26 -10.86 0.19 12.74
CA GLU A 26 -10.43 0.95 11.57
C GLU A 26 -8.97 1.41 11.76
N LEU A 27 -8.09 0.99 10.86
CA LEU A 27 -6.68 1.39 10.87
C LEU A 27 -6.41 2.40 9.76
N ARG A 28 -5.89 3.57 10.15
CA ARG A 28 -5.45 4.57 9.19
C ARG A 28 -4.20 4.08 8.44
N VAL A 29 -4.27 4.08 7.12
CA VAL A 29 -3.12 3.80 6.26
C VAL A 29 -2.27 5.07 6.12
N GLN A 30 -0.99 4.98 6.51
CA GLN A 30 0.01 6.02 6.29
C GLN A 30 1.20 5.43 5.53
N GLN A 31 1.56 6.06 4.40
CA GLN A 31 2.68 5.63 3.58
C GLN A 31 3.92 6.45 3.95
N TYR A 32 5.05 5.78 4.16
CA TYR A 32 6.32 6.41 4.49
C TYR A 32 7.36 6.05 3.44
N LEU A 33 8.14 7.05 3.02
CA LEU A 33 9.31 6.84 2.17
C LEU A 33 10.49 6.47 3.06
N MET A 34 11.11 5.32 2.77
CA MET A 34 12.26 4.81 3.54
C MET A 34 13.48 4.70 2.64
N SER A 35 14.61 5.25 3.09
CA SER A 35 15.90 5.10 2.41
C SER A 35 16.99 4.87 3.44
N ARG A 36 18.08 4.19 3.04
CA ARG A 36 19.21 3.93 3.94
C ARG A 36 20.02 5.19 4.24
N SER A 37 20.12 6.10 3.28
CA SER A 37 20.86 7.35 3.46
C SER A 37 20.06 8.42 4.18
N GLY A 38 18.72 8.31 4.21
CA GLY A 38 17.81 9.33 4.75
C GLY A 38 17.73 10.60 3.91
N ARG A 39 18.48 10.68 2.80
CA ARG A 39 18.53 11.82 1.90
C ARG A 39 17.65 11.56 0.69
N ILE A 40 16.80 12.53 0.34
CA ILE A 40 15.82 12.39 -0.74
C ILE A 40 16.49 12.47 -2.11
N GLU A 41 17.58 13.23 -2.20
CA GLU A 41 18.40 13.43 -3.40
C GLU A 41 19.12 12.15 -3.87
N ASP A 42 19.32 11.18 -2.98
CA ASP A 42 19.96 9.89 -3.30
C ASP A 42 18.98 8.88 -3.91
N ILE A 43 17.69 9.23 -4.01
CA ILE A 43 16.64 8.29 -4.40
C ILE A 43 16.51 8.26 -5.93
N GLU A 44 17.02 7.18 -6.53
CA GLU A 44 16.89 6.92 -7.98
C GLU A 44 15.72 6.00 -8.31
N ARG A 45 15.41 5.05 -7.43
CA ARG A 45 14.39 4.03 -7.60
C ARG A 45 13.53 3.89 -6.34
N ILE A 46 12.24 3.71 -6.55
CA ILE A 46 11.27 3.45 -5.49
C ILE A 46 10.63 2.11 -5.79
N TYR A 47 10.57 1.24 -4.77
CA TYR A 47 9.92 -0.06 -4.83
C TYR A 47 8.70 -0.02 -3.93
N ALA A 48 7.53 -0.37 -4.47
CA ALA A 48 6.30 -0.46 -3.70
C ALA A 48 5.25 -1.30 -4.42
N HIS A 49 4.24 -1.74 -3.68
CA HIS A 49 3.05 -2.32 -4.29
C HIS A 49 2.37 -1.32 -5.25
N PRO A 50 1.80 -1.77 -6.39
CA PRO A 50 1.10 -0.88 -7.34
C PRO A 50 0.05 0.02 -6.70
N GLN A 51 -0.68 -0.48 -5.71
CA GLN A 51 -1.67 0.31 -4.98
C GLN A 51 -1.02 1.46 -4.18
N SER A 52 0.14 1.23 -3.58
CA SER A 52 0.88 2.26 -2.86
C SER A 52 1.32 3.37 -3.81
N PHE A 53 1.78 3.03 -5.02
CA PHE A 53 2.10 4.03 -6.05
C PHE A 53 0.90 4.86 -6.49
N MET A 54 -0.27 4.24 -6.66
CA MET A 54 -1.48 4.98 -7.00
C MET A 54 -1.84 5.99 -5.90
N GLN A 55 -1.79 5.55 -4.64
CA GLN A 55 -2.10 6.39 -3.47
C GLN A 55 -1.10 7.53 -3.25
N THR A 56 0.18 7.33 -3.56
CA THR A 56 1.24 8.33 -3.37
C THR A 56 1.58 9.12 -4.64
N SER A 57 0.86 8.90 -5.74
CA SER A 57 1.20 9.40 -7.08
C SER A 57 1.39 10.92 -7.15
N ALA A 58 0.52 11.70 -6.49
CA ALA A 58 0.60 13.15 -6.46
C ALA A 58 1.87 13.63 -5.72
N TRP A 59 2.16 13.05 -4.56
CA TRP A 59 3.35 13.39 -3.78
C TRP A 59 4.63 13.01 -4.52
N LEU A 60 4.67 11.82 -5.13
CA LEU A 60 5.82 11.38 -5.93
C LEU A 60 6.06 12.27 -7.14
N ARG A 61 5.00 12.72 -7.83
CA ARG A 61 5.12 13.65 -8.96
C ARG A 61 5.70 15.00 -8.53
N ALA A 62 5.32 15.49 -7.34
CA ALA A 62 5.79 16.77 -6.84
C ALA A 62 7.22 16.73 -6.29
N ASN A 63 7.62 15.64 -5.63
CA ASN A 63 8.88 15.57 -4.88
C ASN A 63 9.97 14.73 -5.54
N LEU A 64 9.59 13.67 -6.26
CA LEU A 64 10.52 12.71 -6.89
C LEU A 64 10.11 12.43 -8.35
N PRO A 65 9.98 13.46 -9.21
CA PRO A 65 9.48 13.29 -10.57
C PRO A 65 10.38 12.42 -11.46
N LYS A 66 11.66 12.32 -11.12
CA LYS A 66 12.68 11.59 -11.88
C LYS A 66 12.95 10.18 -11.35
N ALA A 67 12.44 9.83 -10.18
CA ALA A 67 12.68 8.50 -9.60
C ALA A 67 11.91 7.43 -10.39
N GLU A 68 12.59 6.35 -10.73
CA GLU A 68 11.98 5.18 -11.37
C GLU A 68 11.08 4.45 -10.36
N LYS A 69 9.88 4.06 -10.79
CA LYS A 69 8.87 3.41 -9.95
C LYS A 69 8.78 1.95 -10.34
N ILE A 70 9.22 1.07 -9.45
CA ILE A 70 9.29 -0.37 -9.70
C ILE A 70 8.20 -1.07 -8.87
N PRO A 71 7.12 -1.56 -9.52
CA PRO A 71 6.08 -2.30 -8.81
C PRO A 71 6.62 -3.63 -8.29
N VAL A 72 6.31 -3.94 -7.03
CA VAL A 72 6.59 -5.23 -6.38
C VAL A 72 5.29 -5.84 -5.82
N SER A 73 5.29 -7.14 -5.55
CA SER A 73 4.09 -7.86 -5.09
C SER A 73 3.67 -7.54 -3.65
N SER A 74 4.61 -7.08 -2.82
CA SER A 74 4.41 -6.75 -1.40
C SER A 74 5.58 -5.94 -0.88
#